data_AF-A0A1F9HAJ1-F1
#
_entry.id   AF-A0A1F9HAJ1-F1
#
_cell.length_a   1.000
_cell.length_b   1.000
_cell.length_c   1.000
_cell.angle_alpha   90.00
_cell.angle_beta   90.00
_cell.angle_gamma   90.00
#
_symmetry.space_group_name_H-M   'P 1'
#
loop_
_entity.id
_entity.type
_entity.pdbx_description
1 polymer ?
#
loop_
_entity_poly.entity_id
_entity_poly.type
_entity_poly.pdbx_seq_one_letter_code
_entity_poly.pdbx_strand_id
1 'polypeptide(L)'
;MNWIKTQGRAFGFLMGGILAGLSAYFQFSKHYIVVSQIMLLICFFLILLAVFSPRFLIGLEKIWLKFGTILSHINAAILLTLFYFFILTPLGFFLILIKGKKGFQKKESFWILRDKLSIKTHLERLF
;
A
#
# COMPACT_ATOMS: atom_id res chain seq x y z
N MET A 1 -1.56 21.43 22.41
CA MET A 1 -0.30 20.90 22.99
C MET A 1 -0.37 19.41 23.42
N ASN A 2 -1.55 18.79 23.60
CA ASN A 2 -1.67 17.42 24.15
C ASN A 2 -1.48 16.28 23.13
N TRP A 3 -1.70 16.54 21.83
CA TRP A 3 -1.63 15.53 20.76
C TRP A 3 -0.25 14.90 20.55
N ILE A 4 0.80 15.67 20.81
CA ILE A 4 2.18 15.21 20.67
C ILE A 4 2.49 14.10 21.70
N LYS A 5 1.92 14.20 22.91
CA LYS A 5 2.12 13.19 23.96
C LYS A 5 1.32 11.92 23.71
N THR A 6 0.13 12.02 23.10
CA THR A 6 -0.70 10.86 22.77
C THR A 6 -0.15 10.05 21.60
N GLN A 7 0.46 10.69 20.59
CA GLN A 7 1.10 9.98 19.47
C GLN A 7 2.27 9.10 19.92
N GLY A 8 3.21 9.64 20.69
CA GLY A 8 4.35 8.86 21.19
C GLY A 8 3.95 7.68 22.09
N ARG A 9 2.84 7.82 22.85
CA ARG A 9 2.28 6.73 23.66
C ARG A 9 1.64 5.64 22.79
N ALA A 10 0.84 6.02 21.79
CA ALA A 10 0.21 5.07 20.88
C ALA A 10 1.26 4.26 20.09
N PHE A 11 2.33 4.92 19.60
CA PHE A 11 3.45 4.24 18.96
C PHE A 11 4.15 3.24 19.90
N GLY A 12 4.41 3.63 21.14
CA GLY A 12 5.00 2.75 22.16
C GLY A 12 4.15 1.52 22.47
N PHE A 13 2.83 1.67 22.57
CA PHE A 13 1.92 0.54 22.78
C PHE A 13 1.82 -0.38 21.57
N LEU A 14 1.73 0.16 20.34
CA LEU A 14 1.69 -0.63 19.12
C LEU A 14 2.98 -1.43 18.93
N MET A 15 4.14 -0.78 19.07
CA MET A 15 5.44 -1.46 18.96
C MET A 15 5.65 -2.47 20.08
N GLY A 16 5.34 -2.11 21.33
CA GLY A 16 5.40 -3.05 22.46
C GLY A 16 4.50 -4.28 22.26
N GLY A 17 3.28 -4.09 21.74
CA GLY A 17 2.36 -5.18 21.44
C GLY A 17 2.87 -6.09 20.32
N ILE A 18 3.40 -5.53 19.23
CA ILE A 18 3.97 -6.30 18.12
C ILE A 18 5.19 -7.09 18.61
N LEU A 19 6.12 -6.48 19.35
CA LEU A 19 7.29 -7.16 19.89
C LEU A 19 6.92 -8.24 20.91
N ALA A 20 5.91 -8.01 21.76
CA ALA A 20 5.41 -9.03 22.68
C ALA A 20 4.82 -10.24 21.95
N GLY A 21 4.04 -10.01 20.88
CA GLY A 21 3.52 -11.07 20.02
C GLY A 21 4.64 -11.85 19.33
N LEU A 22 5.66 -11.16 18.83
CA LEU A 22 6.83 -11.79 18.20
C LEU A 22 7.64 -12.62 19.21
N SER A 23 7.84 -12.12 20.43
CA SER A 23 8.52 -12.85 21.49
C SER A 23 7.74 -14.11 21.89
N ALA A 24 6.42 -14.02 22.03
CA ALA A 24 5.57 -15.18 22.30
C ALA A 24 5.69 -16.22 21.17
N TYR A 25 5.69 -15.79 19.91
CA TYR A 25 5.86 -16.67 18.75
C TYR A 25 7.25 -17.36 18.74
N PHE A 26 8.32 -16.61 19.00
CA PHE A 26 9.67 -17.16 19.07
C PHE A 26 9.87 -18.12 20.26
N GLN A 27 9.16 -17.92 21.36
CA GLN A 27 9.19 -18.82 22.52
C GLN A 27 8.69 -20.24 22.18
N PHE A 28 7.78 -20.38 21.21
CA PHE A 28 7.32 -21.70 20.74
C PHE A 28 8.34 -22.42 19.87
N SER A 29 9.22 -21.68 19.18
CA SER A 29 10.36 -22.22 18.44
C SER A 29 11.57 -22.39 19.39
N LYS A 30 11.57 -23.48 20.16
CA LYS A 30 12.57 -23.86 21.21
C LYS A 30 14.05 -23.74 20.83
N HIS A 31 14.39 -23.49 19.56
CA HIS A 31 15.76 -23.44 19.04
C HIS A 31 16.49 -22.10 19.28
N TYR A 32 15.79 -21.03 19.70
CA TYR A 32 16.36 -19.67 19.86
C TYR A 32 16.02 -19.00 21.21
N ILE A 33 16.06 -19.74 22.32
CA ILE A 33 15.69 -19.26 23.67
C ILE A 33 16.44 -17.98 24.09
N VAL A 34 17.75 -17.88 23.79
CA VAL A 34 18.58 -16.73 24.22
C VAL A 34 18.19 -15.45 23.48
N VAL A 35 17.84 -15.56 22.19
CA VAL A 35 17.38 -14.43 21.38
C VAL A 35 16.02 -13.93 21.88
N SER A 36 15.14 -14.85 22.29
CA SER A 36 13.83 -14.51 22.87
C SER A 36 13.98 -13.69 24.16
N GLN A 37 14.89 -14.07 25.06
CA GLN A 37 15.11 -13.35 26.33
C GLN A 37 15.66 -11.94 26.14
N ILE A 38 16.59 -11.75 25.19
CA ILE A 38 17.13 -10.42 24.85
C ILE A 38 16.03 -9.53 24.23
N MET A 39 15.20 -10.08 23.34
CA MET A 39 14.06 -9.34 22.78
C MET A 39 13.02 -8.97 23.85
N LEU A 40 12.76 -9.84 24.81
CA LEU A 40 11.85 -9.57 25.94
C LEU A 40 12.37 -8.42 26.81
N LEU A 41 13.66 -8.41 27.11
CA LEU A 41 14.29 -7.34 27.90
C LEU A 41 14.24 -6.00 27.16
N ILE A 42 14.52 -6.01 25.85
CA ILE A 42 14.38 -4.84 24.97
C ILE A 42 12.94 -4.36 24.94
N CYS A 43 11.97 -5.26 24.83
CA CYS A 43 10.54 -4.93 24.81
C CYS A 43 10.10 -4.28 26.12
N PHE A 44 10.48 -4.87 27.26
CA PHE A 44 10.21 -4.32 28.58
C PHE A 44 10.81 -2.93 28.75
N PHE A 45 12.08 -2.75 28.33
CA PHE A 45 12.75 -1.46 28.38
C PHE A 45 12.07 -0.42 27.47
N LEU A 46 11.63 -0.81 26.28
CA LEU A 46 10.91 0.06 25.34
C LEU A 46 9.57 0.53 25.90
N ILE A 47 8.81 -0.39 26.51
CA ILE A 47 7.51 -0.09 27.13
C ILE A 47 7.72 0.83 28.34
N LEU A 48 8.73 0.57 29.16
CA LEU A 48 9.07 1.41 30.30
C LEU A 48 9.47 2.83 29.85
N LEU A 49 10.26 2.94 28.78
CA LEU A 49 10.64 4.21 28.18
C LEU A 49 9.44 4.95 27.55
N ALA A 50 8.47 4.21 26.99
CA ALA A 50 7.23 4.75 26.46
C ALA A 50 6.36 5.41 27.54
N VAL A 51 6.37 4.84 28.75
CA VAL A 51 5.62 5.36 29.90
C VAL A 51 6.30 6.59 30.50
N PHE A 52 7.63 6.55 30.68
CA PHE A 52 8.38 7.60 31.39
C PHE A 52 8.82 8.78 30.51
N SER A 53 9.18 8.58 29.25
CA SER A 53 9.73 9.63 28.39
C SER A 53 9.19 9.61 26.95
N PRO A 54 7.96 10.10 26.72
CA PRO A 54 7.35 10.11 25.39
C PRO A 54 8.09 11.02 24.39
N ARG A 55 8.92 11.96 24.86
CA ARG A 55 9.68 12.89 24.01
C ARG A 55 10.71 12.20 23.11
N PHE A 56 11.39 11.18 23.62
CA PHE A 56 12.32 10.37 22.82
C PHE A 56 11.58 9.49 21.83
N LEU A 57 10.44 8.91 22.24
CA LEU A 57 9.64 8.07 21.36
C LEU A 57 9.09 8.81 20.15
N ILE A 58 8.76 10.10 20.27
CA ILE A 58 8.31 10.91 19.13
C ILE A 58 9.41 11.10 18.08
N GLY A 59 10.67 11.23 18.52
CA GLY A 59 11.82 11.30 17.59
C GLY A 59 12.00 9.99 16.81
N LEU A 60 11.91 8.87 17.53
CA LEU A 60 11.97 7.53 16.94
C LEU A 60 10.78 7.24 16.02
N GLU A 61 9.57 7.62 16.41
CA GLU A 61 8.34 7.49 15.61
C GLU A 61 8.49 8.23 14.28
N LYS A 62 9.04 9.46 14.28
CA LYS A 62 9.28 10.21 13.04
C LYS A 62 10.28 9.53 12.12
N ILE A 63 11.35 8.95 12.67
CA ILE A 63 12.34 8.20 11.88
C ILE A 63 11.69 6.93 11.32
N TRP A 64 10.91 6.23 12.14
CA TRP A 64 10.17 5.03 11.73
C TRP A 64 9.17 5.33 10.61
N LEU A 65 8.42 6.43 10.71
CA LEU A 65 7.49 6.86 9.67
C LEU A 65 8.22 7.21 8.38
N LYS A 66 9.34 7.93 8.43
CA LYS A 66 10.18 8.17 7.25
C LYS A 66 10.66 6.87 6.61
N PHE A 67 11.12 5.92 7.42
CA PHE A 67 11.49 4.60 6.93
C PHE A 67 10.30 3.88 6.26
N GLY A 68 9.13 3.90 6.90
CA GLY A 68 7.88 3.37 6.35
C GLY A 68 7.52 4.01 5.01
N THR A 69 7.70 5.32 4.84
CA THR A 69 7.43 5.98 3.56
C THR A 69 8.36 5.49 2.45
N ILE A 70 9.66 5.35 2.72
CA ILE A 70 10.63 4.82 1.75
C ILE A 70 10.28 3.37 1.40
N LEU A 71 9.99 2.56 2.42
CA LEU A 71 9.62 1.17 2.24
C LEU A 71 8.32 1.03 1.44
N SER A 72 7.36 1.93 1.67
CA SER A 72 6.09 1.94 0.93
C SER A 72 6.28 2.25 -0.55
N HIS A 73 7.23 3.11 -0.90
CA HIS A 73 7.56 3.41 -2.28
C HIS A 73 8.18 2.20 -2.99
N ILE A 74 9.11 1.52 -2.33
CA ILE A 74 9.72 0.28 -2.83
C ILE A 74 8.65 -0.81 -2.98
N ASN A 75 7.82 -1.00 -1.96
CA ASN A 75 6.74 -1.99 -1.97
C ASN A 75 5.73 -1.72 -3.09
N ALA A 76 5.33 -0.46 -3.30
CA ALA A 76 4.44 -0.08 -4.39
C ALA A 76 5.07 -0.39 -5.76
N ALA A 77 6.36 -0.09 -5.95
CA ALA A 77 7.06 -0.43 -7.18
C ALA A 77 7.12 -1.94 -7.42
N ILE A 78 7.42 -2.73 -6.38
CA ILE A 78 7.46 -4.20 -6.45
C ILE A 78 6.07 -4.75 -6.79
N LEU A 79 5.04 -4.36 -6.05
CA LEU A 79 3.65 -4.76 -6.28
C LEU A 79 3.20 -4.41 -7.69
N LEU A 80 3.47 -3.19 -8.15
CA LEU A 80 3.09 -2.75 -9.49
C LEU A 80 3.83 -3.55 -10.58
N THR A 81 5.12 -3.79 -10.40
CA THR A 81 5.93 -4.59 -11.33
C THR A 81 5.40 -6.02 -11.40
N LEU A 82 5.14 -6.64 -10.25
CA LEU A 82 4.63 -7.99 -10.15
C LEU A 82 3.23 -8.09 -10.77
N PHE A 83 2.34 -7.15 -10.44
CA PHE A 83 0.99 -7.08 -11.02
C PHE A 83 1.05 -6.91 -12.54
N TYR A 84 1.90 -6.01 -13.03
CA TYR A 84 2.07 -5.80 -14.46
C TYR A 84 2.56 -7.07 -15.16
N PHE A 85 3.58 -7.72 -14.60
CA PHE A 85 4.19 -8.89 -15.22
C PHE A 85 3.33 -10.15 -15.14
N PHE A 86 2.71 -10.42 -13.99
CA PHE A 86 1.96 -11.66 -13.76
C PHE A 86 0.48 -11.58 -14.11
N ILE A 87 -0.11 -10.39 -14.13
CA ILE A 87 -1.55 -10.22 -14.41
C ILE A 87 -1.72 -9.50 -15.74
N LEU A 88 -1.22 -8.28 -15.85
CA LEU A 88 -1.49 -7.42 -17.00
C LEU A 88 -0.85 -7.94 -18.30
N THR A 89 0.39 -8.40 -18.23
CA THR A 89 1.16 -8.90 -19.38
C THR A 89 0.56 -10.18 -19.96
N PRO A 90 0.30 -11.26 -19.20
CA PRO A 90 -0.36 -12.44 -19.74
C PRO A 90 -1.78 -12.12 -20.19
N LEU A 91 -2.52 -11.26 -19.50
CA LEU A 91 -3.85 -10.83 -19.95
C LEU A 91 -3.79 -10.19 -21.34
N GLY A 92 -2.86 -9.26 -21.55
CA GLY A 92 -2.63 -8.64 -22.86
C GLY A 92 -2.21 -9.66 -23.92
N PHE A 93 -1.34 -10.60 -23.56
CA PHE A 93 -0.92 -11.68 -24.44
C PHE A 93 -2.09 -12.59 -24.85
N PHE A 94 -2.93 -13.00 -23.90
CA PHE A 94 -4.15 -13.77 -24.17
C PHE A 94 -5.12 -12.99 -25.07
N LEU A 95 -5.30 -11.68 -24.85
CA LEU A 95 -6.14 -10.83 -25.69
C LEU A 95 -5.62 -10.76 -27.15
N ILE A 96 -4.30 -10.67 -27.33
CA ILE A 96 -3.67 -10.72 -28.66
C ILE A 96 -3.87 -12.09 -29.31
N LEU A 97 -3.72 -13.17 -28.54
CA LEU A 97 -3.89 -14.54 -29.04
C LEU A 97 -5.32 -14.81 -29.52
N ILE A 98 -6.32 -14.40 -28.74
CA ILE A 98 -7.74 -14.64 -29.03
C ILE A 98 -8.25 -13.72 -30.17
N LYS A 99 -7.89 -12.44 -30.13
CA LYS A 99 -8.48 -11.41 -31.01
C LYS A 99 -7.64 -11.15 -32.28
N GLY A 100 -6.42 -11.71 -32.34
CA GLY A 100 -5.42 -11.41 -33.36
C GLY A 100 -4.80 -10.02 -33.19
N LYS A 101 -3.64 -9.78 -33.82
CA LYS A 101 -3.04 -8.43 -33.90
C LYS A 101 -3.97 -7.52 -34.71
N LYS A 102 -4.84 -6.75 -34.06
CA LYS A 102 -5.46 -5.59 -34.69
C LYS A 102 -4.36 -4.56 -34.89
N GLY A 103 -3.76 -4.55 -36.08
CA GLY A 103 -2.81 -3.50 -36.46
C GLY A 103 -3.44 -2.13 -36.22
N PHE A 104 -2.61 -1.13 -35.89
CA PHE A 104 -3.05 0.26 -35.85
C PHE A 104 -3.61 0.63 -37.23
N GLN A 105 -4.94 0.59 -37.37
CA GLN A 105 -5.58 1.10 -38.57
C GLN A 105 -5.42 2.62 -38.53
N LYS A 106 -4.53 3.13 -39.38
CA LYS A 106 -4.37 4.57 -39.59
C LYS A 106 -5.69 5.11 -40.12
N LYS A 107 -6.52 5.65 -39.22
CA LYS A 107 -7.74 6.37 -39.60
C LYS A 107 -7.36 7.80 -39.91
N GLU A 108 -7.62 8.25 -41.13
CA GLU A 108 -7.32 9.62 -41.58
C GLU A 108 -8.21 10.66 -40.90
N SER A 109 -9.30 10.24 -40.27
CA SER A 109 -10.17 11.11 -39.48
C SER A 109 -10.91 10.32 -38.39
N PHE A 110 -10.89 10.86 -37.17
CA PHE A 110 -11.77 10.41 -36.07
C PHE A 110 -13.13 11.12 -36.10
N TRP A 111 -13.34 12.06 -37.02
CA TRP A 111 -14.58 12.80 -37.11
C TRP A 111 -15.69 11.90 -37.63
N ILE A 112 -16.62 11.59 -36.73
CA ILE A 112 -17.91 11.02 -37.08
C ILE A 112 -18.70 12.16 -37.72
N LEU A 113 -18.82 12.18 -39.04
CA LEU A 113 -19.74 13.09 -39.72
C LEU A 113 -21.15 12.78 -39.22
N ARG A 114 -21.73 13.74 -38.48
CA ARG A 114 -23.11 13.65 -38.03
C ARG A 114 -23.99 13.76 -39.26
N ASP A 115 -24.65 12.67 -39.62
CA ASP A 115 -25.61 12.67 -40.71
C ASP A 115 -26.73 13.69 -40.39
N LYS A 116 -27.04 14.57 -41.35
CA LYS A 116 -27.94 15.73 -41.15
C LYS A 116 -29.43 15.34 -41.15
N LEU A 117 -29.76 14.04 -41.06
CA LEU A 117 -31.03 13.52 -41.57
C LEU A 117 -31.99 12.94 -40.51
N SER A 118 -32.10 13.53 -39.32
CA SER A 118 -33.12 13.11 -38.33
C SER A 118 -33.78 14.25 -37.54
N ILE A 119 -33.25 15.48 -37.60
CA ILE A 119 -33.74 16.56 -36.73
C ILE A 119 -35.10 17.11 -37.19
N LYS A 120 -35.38 17.18 -38.50
CA LYS A 120 -36.64 17.77 -38.99
C LYS A 120 -37.88 16.97 -38.59
N THR A 121 -37.82 15.64 -38.70
CA THR A 121 -38.97 14.76 -38.45
C THR A 121 -39.36 14.67 -36.97
N HIS A 122 -38.42 14.93 -36.05
CA HIS A 122 -38.69 14.89 -34.62
C HIS A 122 -39.24 16.21 -34.05
N LEU A 123 -39.00 17.35 -34.72
CA LEU A 123 -39.48 18.65 -34.26
C LEU A 123 -40.94 18.92 -34.66
N GLU A 124 -41.39 18.39 -35.79
CA GLU A 124 -42.79 18.53 -36.26
C GLU A 124 -43.80 17.72 -35.41
N ARG A 125 -43.33 16.83 -34.54
CA ARG A 125 -44.17 16.01 -33.66
C ARG A 125 -44.44 16.64 -32.29
N LEU A 126 -43.81 17.79 -32.01
CA LEU A 126 -43.81 18.44 -30.69
C LEU A 126 -44.59 19.77 -30.65
N PHE A 127 -45.13 20.23 -31.77
CA PHE A 127 -46.02 21.39 -31.91
C PHE A 127 -47.34 20.95 -32.54
#